data_AF-A0AAU0UQ21-F1
#
_entry.id   AF-A0AAU0UQ21-F1
#
_cell.length_a   1.000
_cell.length_b   1.000
_cell.length_c   1.000
_cell.angle_alpha   90.00
_cell.angle_beta   90.00
_cell.angle_gamma   90.00
#
_symmetry.space_group_name_H-M   'P 1'
#
loop_
_entity.id
_entity.type
_entity.pdbx_description
1 polymer ?
#
loop_
_entity_poly.entity_id
_entity_poly.type
_entity_poly.pdbx_seq_one_letter_code
_entity_poly.pdbx_strand_id
1 'polypeptide(L)'
;MCNTLTRRHTKYEREVISKNETHTIVILRRRCKPCNITISLLPSFLKPWQRFANHFREIAGRWHLTGRSLNRITASLSKSGISRRTLQRWKQKFHKQLNRQLIRQRRKIANDDATADSILLQYRKGLTAREELKILLLTFRESESYPTTRQAAYSS
;
A
#
# COMPACT_ATOMS: atom_id res chain seq x y z
N MET A 1 18.10 -8.48 10.02
CA MET A 1 18.22 -9.88 9.55
C MET A 1 19.68 -10.22 9.51
N CYS A 2 20.09 -11.42 9.93
CA CYS A 2 21.46 -11.89 9.70
C CYS A 2 21.69 -11.97 8.18
N ASN A 3 22.82 -11.46 7.67
CA ASN A 3 23.14 -11.32 6.24
C ASN A 3 23.39 -12.66 5.51
N THR A 4 22.83 -13.75 6.03
CA THR A 4 23.07 -15.12 5.60
C THR A 4 22.02 -15.55 4.58
N LEU A 5 22.46 -16.33 3.58
CA LEU A 5 21.56 -16.89 2.57
C LEU A 5 20.48 -17.78 3.20
N THR A 6 19.22 -17.48 2.88
CA THR A 6 18.08 -18.28 3.32
C THR A 6 17.93 -19.52 2.45
N ARG A 7 17.48 -20.65 3.00
CA ARG A 7 17.27 -21.90 2.25
C ARG A 7 15.80 -22.09 1.91
N ARG A 8 15.50 -22.83 0.83
CA ARG A 8 14.14 -23.28 0.53
C ARG A 8 13.64 -24.10 1.72
N HIS A 9 12.40 -23.86 2.14
CA HIS A 9 11.81 -24.53 3.28
C HIS A 9 10.53 -25.26 2.85
N THR A 10 9.42 -24.57 2.80
CA THR A 10 8.11 -25.14 2.46
C THR A 10 7.38 -24.26 1.44
N LYS A 11 6.24 -24.75 0.93
CA LYS A 11 5.28 -23.97 0.17
C LYS A 11 3.91 -24.15 0.80
N TYR A 12 3.03 -23.18 0.63
CA TYR A 12 1.62 -23.33 0.98
C TYR A 12 0.75 -22.64 -0.06
N GLU A 13 -0.46 -23.13 -0.21
CA GLU A 13 -1.45 -22.56 -1.12
C GLU A 13 -2.32 -21.54 -0.42
N ARG A 14 -2.81 -20.59 -1.21
CA ARG A 14 -3.62 -19.51 -0.69
C ARG A 14 -4.58 -18.99 -1.74
N GLU A 15 -5.84 -18.88 -1.34
CA GLU A 15 -6.85 -18.16 -2.11
C GLU A 15 -6.65 -16.64 -2.03
N VAL A 16 -6.69 -16.01 -3.19
CA VAL A 16 -6.65 -14.57 -3.37
C VAL A 16 -7.82 -14.15 -4.25
N ILE A 17 -8.59 -13.20 -3.76
CA ILE A 17 -9.68 -12.58 -4.51
C ILE A 17 -9.10 -11.44 -5.32
N SER A 18 -9.32 -11.49 -6.64
CA SER A 18 -8.96 -10.46 -7.61
C SER A 18 -10.12 -10.19 -8.55
N LYS A 19 -10.46 -8.92 -8.78
CA LYS A 19 -11.63 -8.49 -9.56
C LYS A 19 -12.94 -9.17 -9.08
N ASN A 20 -13.41 -10.19 -9.78
CA ASN A 20 -14.60 -10.97 -9.41
C ASN A 20 -14.29 -12.47 -9.32
N GLU A 21 -13.01 -12.83 -9.24
CA GLU A 21 -12.52 -14.20 -9.32
C GLU A 21 -11.70 -14.54 -8.07
N THR A 22 -11.71 -15.82 -7.71
CA THR A 22 -10.87 -16.38 -6.67
C THR A 22 -9.79 -17.22 -7.33
N HIS A 23 -8.52 -16.89 -7.05
CA HIS A 23 -7.38 -17.62 -7.57
C HIS A 23 -6.61 -18.28 -6.43
N THR A 24 -6.18 -19.52 -6.62
CA THR A 24 -5.24 -20.18 -5.72
C THR A 24 -3.82 -19.90 -6.17
N ILE A 25 -3.01 -19.30 -5.30
CA ILE A 25 -1.59 -19.05 -5.55
C ILE A 25 -0.72 -19.89 -4.62
N VAL A 26 0.47 -20.26 -5.09
CA VAL A 26 1.49 -20.93 -4.28
C VAL A 26 2.42 -19.88 -3.68
N ILE A 27 2.55 -19.88 -2.36
CA ILE A 27 3.48 -19.01 -1.63
C ILE A 27 4.66 -19.85 -1.16
N LEU A 28 5.84 -19.49 -1.66
CA LEU A 28 7.09 -20.11 -1.27
C LEU A 28 7.57 -19.57 0.09
N ARG A 29 8.21 -20.41 0.89
CA ARG A 29 8.83 -20.04 2.16
C ARG A 29 10.32 -20.33 2.15
N ARG A 30 11.10 -19.39 2.68
CA ARG A 30 12.53 -19.57 2.95
C ARG A 30 12.79 -19.50 4.44
N ARG A 31 13.74 -20.31 4.94
CA ARG A 31 14.14 -20.32 6.34
C ARG A 31 15.58 -19.86 6.47
N CYS A 32 15.82 -18.95 7.40
CA CYS A 32 17.15 -18.62 7.86
C CYS A 32 17.49 -19.55 9.04
N LYS A 33 18.49 -20.43 8.88
CA LYS A 33 18.87 -21.39 9.93
C LYS A 33 19.46 -20.70 11.18
N PRO A 34 20.41 -19.74 11.07
CA PRO A 34 20.97 -19.06 12.23
C PRO A 34 19.95 -18.26 13.01
N CYS A 35 19.14 -17.45 12.31
CA CYS A 35 18.13 -16.61 12.94
C CYS A 35 16.86 -17.39 13.34
N ASN A 36 16.70 -18.65 12.92
CA ASN A 36 15.49 -19.47 13.05
C ASN A 36 14.18 -18.80 12.56
N ILE A 37 14.28 -17.89 11.60
CA ILE A 37 13.13 -17.15 11.04
C ILE A 37 12.69 -17.77 9.71
N THR A 38 11.37 -17.91 9.51
CA THR A 38 10.76 -18.28 8.23
C THR A 38 10.11 -17.08 7.58
N ILE A 39 10.39 -16.86 6.29
CA ILE A 39 9.89 -15.74 5.50
C ILE A 39 9.05 -16.29 4.35
N SER A 40 7.85 -15.76 4.18
CA SER A 40 7.01 -16.03 3.01
C SER A 40 7.37 -15.07 1.88
N LEU A 41 7.59 -15.61 0.67
CA LEU A 41 7.78 -14.84 -0.55
C LEU A 41 6.41 -14.48 -1.13
N LEU A 42 5.80 -13.43 -0.57
CA LEU A 42 4.52 -12.93 -1.03
C LEU A 42 4.68 -12.14 -2.33
N PRO A 43 3.82 -12.36 -3.33
CA PRO A 43 3.74 -11.49 -4.49
C PRO A 43 3.44 -10.04 -4.09
N SER A 44 3.96 -9.07 -4.86
CA SER A 44 3.82 -7.63 -4.57
C SER A 44 2.36 -7.18 -4.45
N PHE A 45 1.45 -7.81 -5.18
CA PHE A 45 0.01 -7.52 -5.14
C PHE A 45 -0.70 -8.04 -3.89
N LEU A 46 -0.01 -8.72 -2.95
CA LEU A 46 -0.62 -9.31 -1.77
C LEU A 46 0.09 -8.92 -0.47
N LYS A 47 -0.66 -8.39 0.50
CA LYS A 47 -0.15 -8.15 1.86
C LYS A 47 -0.26 -9.42 2.73
N PRO A 48 0.61 -9.55 3.74
CA PRO A 48 0.53 -10.68 4.68
C PRO A 48 -0.88 -10.84 5.26
N TRP A 49 -1.37 -12.08 5.29
CA TRP A 49 -2.66 -12.46 5.87
C TRP A 49 -3.90 -11.78 5.24
N GLN A 50 -3.76 -11.02 4.14
CA GLN A 50 -4.90 -10.46 3.38
C GLN A 50 -5.41 -11.41 2.30
N ARG A 51 -6.73 -11.63 2.21
CA ARG A 51 -7.35 -12.46 1.16
C ARG A 51 -7.61 -11.69 -0.13
N PHE A 52 -7.65 -10.36 -0.05
CA PHE A 52 -7.89 -9.49 -1.20
C PHE A 52 -6.56 -8.97 -1.74
N ALA A 53 -6.42 -8.97 -3.07
CA ALA A 53 -5.33 -8.29 -3.74
C ALA A 53 -5.32 -6.78 -3.43
N ASN A 54 -4.14 -6.17 -3.50
CA ASN A 54 -3.89 -4.81 -3.02
C ASN A 54 -4.68 -3.75 -3.79
N HIS A 55 -5.00 -3.98 -5.07
CA HIS A 55 -5.74 -3.03 -5.90
C HIS A 55 -7.11 -2.68 -5.31
N PHE A 56 -7.78 -3.62 -4.62
CA PHE A 56 -9.04 -3.31 -3.92
C PHE A 56 -8.86 -2.29 -2.80
N ARG A 57 -7.75 -2.40 -2.06
CA ARG A 57 -7.43 -1.49 -0.97
C ARG A 57 -7.09 -0.12 -1.50
N GLU A 58 -6.33 -0.07 -2.60
CA GLU A 58 -5.95 1.17 -3.27
C GLU A 58 -7.18 1.89 -3.83
N ILE A 59 -8.06 1.18 -4.55
CA ILE A 59 -9.31 1.73 -5.06
C ILE A 59 -10.22 2.22 -3.92
N ALA A 60 -10.39 1.41 -2.88
CA ALA A 60 -11.19 1.80 -1.71
C ALA A 60 -10.61 3.04 -1.00
N GLY A 61 -9.29 3.10 -0.85
CA GLY A 61 -8.58 4.27 -0.29
C GLY A 61 -8.79 5.52 -1.15
N ARG A 62 -8.59 5.42 -2.46
CA ARG A 62 -8.81 6.52 -3.42
C ARG A 62 -10.25 7.03 -3.36
N TRP A 63 -11.24 6.15 -3.46
CA TRP A 63 -12.65 6.55 -3.36
C TRP A 63 -12.99 7.15 -2.01
N HIS A 64 -12.37 6.67 -0.93
CA HIS A 64 -12.60 7.26 0.37
C HIS A 64 -12.07 8.70 0.43
N LEU A 65 -10.87 8.94 -0.09
CA LEU A 65 -10.23 10.26 -0.13
C LEU A 65 -10.95 11.26 -1.04
N THR A 66 -11.61 10.78 -2.10
CA THR A 66 -12.45 11.65 -2.95
C THR A 66 -13.81 11.98 -2.32
N GLY A 67 -14.09 11.49 -1.12
CA GLY A 67 -15.30 11.79 -0.35
C GLY A 67 -16.44 10.78 -0.55
N ARG A 68 -16.19 9.63 -1.19
CA ARG A 68 -17.22 8.60 -1.37
C ARG A 68 -17.54 7.94 -0.03
N SER A 69 -18.84 7.82 0.28
CA SER A 69 -19.30 7.15 1.50
C SER A 69 -18.95 5.65 1.48
N LEU A 70 -18.71 5.07 2.66
CA LEU A 70 -18.43 3.64 2.79
C LEU A 70 -19.55 2.77 2.21
N ASN A 71 -20.81 3.22 2.30
CA ASN A 71 -21.95 2.48 1.72
C ASN A 71 -21.83 2.42 0.20
N ARG A 72 -21.51 3.54 -0.47
CA ARG A 72 -21.30 3.57 -1.92
C ARG A 72 -20.09 2.74 -2.34
N ILE A 73 -19.00 2.76 -1.57
CA ILE A 73 -17.81 1.93 -1.84
C ILE A 73 -18.16 0.43 -1.70
N THR A 74 -18.87 0.05 -0.64
CA THR A 74 -19.32 -1.34 -0.42
C THR A 74 -20.21 -1.81 -1.57
N ALA A 75 -21.17 -0.97 -2.00
CA ALA A 75 -22.06 -1.31 -3.12
C ALA A 75 -21.28 -1.52 -4.43
N SER A 76 -20.25 -0.71 -4.70
CA SER A 76 -19.39 -0.87 -5.88
C SER A 76 -18.44 -2.07 -5.82
N LEU A 77 -18.18 -2.62 -4.64
CA LEU A 77 -17.30 -3.78 -4.42
C LEU A 77 -18.06 -5.04 -3.97
N SER A 78 -19.39 -5.02 -4.08
CA SER A 78 -20.27 -6.09 -3.59
C SER A 78 -19.96 -7.44 -4.25
N LYS A 79 -19.72 -7.42 -5.58
CA LYS A 79 -19.33 -8.60 -6.37
C LYS A 79 -18.03 -9.27 -5.90
N SER A 80 -17.16 -8.51 -5.23
CA SER A 80 -15.88 -9.01 -4.70
C SER A 80 -16.01 -9.62 -3.30
N GLY A 81 -17.22 -9.68 -2.71
CA GLY A 81 -17.43 -10.24 -1.36
C GLY A 81 -16.84 -9.38 -0.23
N ILE A 82 -16.51 -8.12 -0.49
CA ILE A 82 -15.88 -7.24 0.50
C ILE A 82 -16.97 -6.67 1.42
N SER A 83 -16.93 -7.06 2.69
CA SER A 83 -17.86 -6.53 3.70
C SER A 83 -17.54 -5.08 4.10
N ARG A 84 -18.58 -4.35 4.53
CA ARG A 84 -18.43 -2.99 5.09
C ARG A 84 -17.44 -2.93 6.25
N ARG A 85 -17.40 -3.97 7.09
CA ARG A 85 -16.45 -4.07 8.23
C ARG A 85 -15.00 -4.15 7.75
N THR A 86 -14.74 -4.87 6.65
CA THR A 86 -13.40 -4.92 6.03
C THR A 86 -13.01 -3.55 5.49
N LEU A 87 -13.91 -2.86 4.80
CA LEU A 87 -13.66 -1.51 4.30
C LEU A 87 -13.40 -0.50 5.43
N GLN A 88 -14.13 -0.60 6.54
CA GLN A 88 -13.91 0.24 7.71
C GLN A 88 -12.51 0.04 8.31
N ARG A 89 -12.06 -1.23 8.44
CA ARG A 89 -10.70 -1.54 8.89
C ARG A 89 -9.64 -1.00 7.92
N TRP A 90 -9.89 -1.10 6.62
CA TRP A 90 -8.99 -0.55 5.60
C TRP A 90 -8.92 0.96 5.68
N LYS A 91 -10.06 1.66 5.80
CA LYS A 91 -10.12 3.11 6.02
C LYS A 91 -9.28 3.53 7.22
N GLN A 92 -9.45 2.89 8.38
CA GLN A 92 -8.68 3.22 9.58
C GLN A 92 -7.18 3.02 9.38
N LYS A 93 -6.77 1.88 8.79
CA LYS A 93 -5.35 1.62 8.48
C LYS A 93 -4.80 2.64 7.49
N PHE A 94 -5.57 2.98 6.48
CA PHE A 94 -5.18 3.95 5.46
C PHE A 94 -5.00 5.34 6.08
N HIS A 95 -5.95 5.84 6.87
CA HIS A 95 -5.80 7.11 7.59
C HIS A 95 -4.58 7.13 8.51
N LYS A 96 -4.33 6.03 9.23
CA LYS A 96 -3.15 5.92 10.09
C LYS A 96 -1.85 5.99 9.28
N GLN A 97 -1.81 5.35 8.11
CA GLN A 97 -0.65 5.39 7.22
C GLN A 97 -0.47 6.79 6.60
N LEU A 98 -1.56 7.38 6.11
CA LEU A 98 -1.56 8.73 5.57
C LEU A 98 -1.06 9.73 6.62
N ASN A 99 -1.66 9.77 7.81
CA ASN A 99 -1.24 10.68 8.89
C ASN A 99 0.24 10.52 9.23
N ARG A 100 0.76 9.29 9.29
CA ARG A 100 2.20 9.06 9.52
C ARG A 100 3.07 9.62 8.41
N GLN A 101 2.65 9.49 7.15
CA GLN A 101 3.38 10.04 6.02
C GLN A 101 3.30 11.57 6.00
N LEU A 102 2.13 12.16 6.28
CA LEU A 102 1.97 13.60 6.40
C LEU A 102 2.87 14.18 7.50
N ILE A 103 2.91 13.55 8.68
CA ILE A 103 3.81 13.96 9.76
C ILE A 103 5.28 13.89 9.31
N ARG A 104 5.67 12.83 8.59
CA ARG A 104 7.05 12.70 8.07
C ARG A 104 7.38 13.76 7.03
N GLN A 105 6.47 14.02 6.08
CA GLN A 105 6.65 15.06 5.08
C GLN A 105 6.73 16.43 5.74
N ARG A 106 5.83 16.76 6.67
CA ARG A 106 5.86 18.01 7.43
C ARG A 106 7.14 18.19 8.22
N ARG A 107 7.70 17.12 8.81
CA ARG A 107 9.02 17.17 9.46
C ARG A 107 10.14 17.46 8.46
N LYS A 108 10.12 16.85 7.27
CA LYS A 108 11.10 17.13 6.23
C LYS A 108 11.04 18.58 5.77
N ILE A 109 9.82 19.09 5.54
CA ILE A 109 9.57 20.47 5.14
C ILE A 109 9.98 21.44 6.25
N ALA A 110 9.65 21.16 7.51
CA ALA A 110 10.03 22.01 8.64
C ALA A 110 11.55 22.05 8.89
N ASN A 111 12.28 21.03 8.43
CA ASN A 111 13.74 21.02 8.49
C ASN A 111 14.38 21.69 7.24
N ASP A 112 13.56 22.13 6.29
CA ASP A 112 13.97 22.79 5.06
C ASP A 112 13.33 24.18 5.05
N ASP A 113 14.02 25.14 5.68
CA ASP A 113 13.51 26.49 5.99
C ASP A 113 12.95 27.21 4.75
N ALA A 114 13.52 26.99 3.57
CA ALA A 114 13.03 27.56 2.31
C ALA A 114 11.68 26.98 1.86
N THR A 115 11.40 25.72 2.19
CA THR A 115 10.18 25.00 1.76
C THR A 115 9.03 25.19 2.76
N ALA A 116 9.32 25.39 4.05
CA ALA A 116 8.31 25.63 5.08
C ALA A 116 7.49 26.91 4.83
N ASP A 117 8.17 28.00 4.48
CA ASP A 117 7.52 29.27 4.12
C ASP A 117 6.70 29.15 2.84
N SER A 118 7.13 28.32 1.88
CA SER A 118 6.44 28.07 0.62
C SER A 118 5.03 27.47 0.80
N ILE A 119 4.87 26.51 1.72
CA ILE A 119 3.55 25.87 1.95
C ILE A 119 2.58 26.84 2.63
N LEU A 120 3.04 27.60 3.62
CA LEU A 120 2.21 28.63 4.27
C LEU A 120 1.79 29.71 3.26
N LEU A 121 2.69 30.09 2.36
CA LEU A 121 2.36 31.00 1.25
C LEU A 121 1.28 30.43 0.33
N GLN A 122 1.33 29.14 0.01
CA GLN A 122 0.29 28.50 -0.80
C GLN A 122 -1.07 28.47 -0.10
N TYR A 123 -1.09 28.19 1.21
CA TYR A 123 -2.32 28.30 2.01
C TYR A 123 -2.87 29.72 2.04
N ARG A 124 -2.01 30.75 2.18
CA ARG A 124 -2.41 32.16 2.08
C ARG A 124 -2.95 32.52 0.69
N LYS A 125 -2.44 31.88 -0.37
CA LYS A 125 -2.93 32.01 -1.76
C LYS A 125 -4.22 31.21 -2.03
N GLY A 126 -4.80 30.58 -1.02
CA GLY A 126 -6.09 29.88 -1.12
C GLY A 126 -6.00 28.37 -1.34
N LEU A 127 -4.82 27.74 -1.18
CA LEU A 127 -4.71 26.28 -1.22
C LEU A 127 -5.63 25.66 -0.15
N THR A 128 -6.56 24.83 -0.59
CA THR A 128 -7.44 24.10 0.32
C THR A 128 -6.77 22.82 0.81
N ALA A 129 -7.18 22.34 1.99
CA ALA A 129 -6.73 21.02 2.50
C ALA A 129 -7.03 19.87 1.51
N ARG A 130 -8.06 20.02 0.66
CA ARG A 130 -8.40 19.05 -0.37
C ARG A 130 -7.40 19.06 -1.53
N GLU A 131 -6.88 20.22 -1.89
CA GLU A 131 -5.86 20.38 -2.93
C GLU A 131 -4.49 19.95 -2.42
N GLU A 132 -4.13 20.31 -1.18
CA GLU A 132 -2.96 19.76 -0.50
C GLU A 132 -3.00 18.22 -0.55
N LEU A 133 -4.14 17.63 -0.18
CA LEU A 133 -4.33 16.18 -0.23
C LEU A 133 -4.16 15.61 -1.65
N LYS A 134 -4.62 16.29 -2.70
CA LYS A 134 -4.40 15.85 -4.09
C LYS A 134 -2.91 15.86 -4.46
N ILE A 135 -2.18 16.91 -4.11
CA ILE A 135 -0.72 17.03 -4.34
C ILE A 135 0.02 15.91 -3.60
N LEU A 136 -0.35 15.67 -2.34
CA LEU A 136 0.20 14.59 -1.52
C LEU A 136 -0.11 13.22 -2.14
N LEU A 137 -1.29 13.02 -2.71
CA LEU A 137 -1.66 11.77 -3.40
C LEU A 137 -0.93 11.57 -4.73
N LEU A 138 -0.56 12.63 -5.44
CA LEU A 138 0.30 12.55 -6.63
C LEU A 138 1.72 12.11 -6.25
N THR A 139 2.28 12.64 -5.17
CA THR A 139 3.61 12.23 -4.67
C THR A 139 3.64 10.78 -4.14
N PHE A 140 2.51 10.25 -3.64
CA PHE A 140 2.40 8.81 -3.35
C PHE A 140 2.65 7.94 -4.59
N ARG A 141 2.33 8.42 -5.79
CA ARG A 141 2.55 7.71 -7.06
C ARG A 141 4.05 7.62 -7.42
N GLU A 142 4.85 8.57 -6.97
CA GLU A 142 6.30 8.63 -7.23
C GLU A 142 7.11 7.86 -6.17
N SER A 143 6.65 7.83 -4.91
CA SER A 143 7.33 7.09 -3.84
C SER A 143 7.13 5.57 -3.88
N GLU A 144 6.19 5.09 -4.70
CA GLU A 144 6.07 3.70 -5.13
C GLU A 144 6.62 3.54 -6.55
N SER A 145 7.87 3.96 -6.78
CA SER A 145 8.68 3.29 -7.78
C SER A 145 8.71 1.81 -7.39
N TYR A 146 7.84 1.03 -8.02
CA TYR A 146 8.00 -0.41 -8.09
C TYR A 146 9.47 -0.68 -8.41
N PRO A 147 10.10 -1.74 -7.86
CA PRO A 147 11.37 -2.17 -8.43
C PRO A 147 11.07 -2.46 -9.91
N THR A 148 11.48 -1.53 -10.77
CA THR A 148 11.60 -1.77 -12.20
C THR A 148 12.50 -2.97 -12.26
N THR A 149 11.93 -4.13 -12.59
CA THR A 149 12.70 -5.32 -12.85
C THR A 149 13.71 -4.89 -13.89
N ARG A 150 14.97 -4.73 -13.48
CA ARG A 150 16.06 -4.65 -14.43
C ARG A 150 15.89 -5.87 -15.30
N GLN A 151 15.58 -5.63 -16.57
CA GLN A 151 15.95 -6.53 -17.65
C GLN A 151 17.42 -6.85 -17.43
N ALA A 152 17.69 -8.04 -16.89
CA ALA A 152 19.01 -8.57 -16.73
C ALA A 152 18.90 -10.07 -17.00
N ALA A 153 19.17 -10.39 -18.27
CA ALA A 153 19.83 -11.59 -18.74
C ALA A 153 19.26 -12.94 -18.26
N TYR A 154 18.43 -13.53 -19.11
CA TYR A 154 18.59 -14.94 -19.47
C TYR A 154 18.79 -15.00 -20.98
N SER A 155 20.06 -14.86 -21.37
CA SER A 155 20.59 -15.40 -22.62
C SER A 155 21.62 -16.45 -22.21
N SER A 156 21.22 -17.70 -22.31
CA SER A 156 22.08 -18.88 -22.33
C SER A 156 21.22 -20.06 -22.74
#